data_AF-U1QMZ9-F1
#
_entry.id   AF-U1QMZ9-F1
#
_cell.length_a   1.000
_cell.length_b   1.000
_cell.length_c   1.000
_cell.angle_alpha   90.00
_cell.angle_beta   90.00
_cell.angle_gamma   90.00
#
_symmetry.space_group_name_H-M   'P 1'
#
loop_
_entity.id
_entity.type
_entity.pdbx_description
1 polymer ?
#
loop_
_entity_poly.entity_id
_entity_poly.type
_entity_poly.pdbx_seq_one_letter_code
_entity_poly.pdbx_strand_id
1 'polypeptide(L)'
;IPRGRSSAPTPFFDLRVRWEYTVTPRHRFRKFAVVSDRQRYDQLVAERGETSVWYRRPVPGLAVSDPEVFALEQFTVNGTPVPFTRQVEDAGQIYVVDLGTEVITDDKPVVIAFRFRSLVPRNGHVFHLNIDRPTKGLDVELSYDTDAIERVRLMDFASRGDGGRVCEEPQAAVVRYRYDGWLFPRAGLVFAWTLHNEQGAQLDQAADAQPQANASEKTSAGQHAGIGKSSVNAGNDDARPAQAA
;
A
#
# COMPACT_ATOMS: atom_id res chain seq x y z
N ILE A 1 -1.95 14.24 40.15
CA ILE A 1 -2.40 12.98 39.51
C ILE A 1 -1.47 12.71 38.32
N PRO A 2 -0.55 11.74 38.38
CA PRO A 2 0.27 11.42 37.23
C PRO A 2 -0.59 10.64 36.22
N ARG A 3 -0.66 11.13 34.98
CA ARG A 3 -1.28 10.42 33.86
C ARG A 3 -0.43 9.20 33.55
N GLY A 4 -0.91 8.01 33.92
CA GLY A 4 -0.31 6.75 33.53
C GLY A 4 -0.24 6.67 32.01
N ARG A 5 0.97 6.60 31.45
CA ARG A 5 1.13 6.18 30.07
C ARG A 5 0.78 4.70 30.04
N SER A 6 -0.36 4.37 29.43
CA SER A 6 -0.68 3.00 29.06
C SER A 6 0.48 2.46 28.21
N SER A 7 1.22 1.51 28.78
CA SER A 7 2.30 0.76 28.12
C SER A 7 1.72 -0.54 27.53
N ALA A 8 0.53 -0.47 26.92
CA ALA A 8 0.07 -1.58 26.11
C ALA A 8 0.86 -1.56 24.78
N PRO A 9 1.46 -2.69 24.35
CA PRO A 9 2.01 -2.78 23.00
C PRO A 9 0.95 -2.34 22.00
N THR A 10 1.32 -1.50 21.03
CA THR A 10 0.39 -1.15 19.94
C THR A 10 0.02 -2.45 19.22
N PRO A 11 -1.26 -2.83 19.11
CA PRO A 11 -1.63 -4.06 18.41
C PRO A 11 -1.37 -3.88 16.90
N PHE A 12 -0.89 -4.95 16.27
CA PHE A 12 -0.60 -4.99 14.83
C PHE A 12 -1.37 -6.12 14.15
N PHE A 13 -1.63 -5.98 12.86
CA PHE A 13 -1.98 -7.09 11.98
C PHE A 13 -0.75 -7.59 11.22
N ASP A 14 -0.72 -8.90 10.94
CA ASP A 14 0.22 -9.51 9.99
C ASP A 14 -0.32 -9.34 8.57
N LEU A 15 0.20 -8.36 7.83
CA LEU A 15 -0.12 -8.16 6.42
C LEU A 15 0.76 -9.09 5.58
N ARG A 16 0.13 -9.98 4.81
CA ARG A 16 0.81 -10.84 3.84
C ARG A 16 0.49 -10.39 2.43
N VAL A 17 1.53 -10.16 1.64
CA VAL A 17 1.41 -9.70 0.26
C VAL A 17 2.05 -10.73 -0.66
N ARG A 18 1.32 -11.12 -1.70
CA ARG A 18 1.84 -11.81 -2.88
C ARG A 18 1.75 -10.86 -4.05
N TRP A 19 2.84 -10.74 -4.79
CA TRP A 19 2.92 -9.91 -5.99
C TRP A 19 3.50 -10.74 -7.14
N GLU A 20 2.95 -10.59 -8.34
CA GLU A 20 3.37 -11.30 -9.54
C GLU A 20 3.22 -10.39 -10.76
N TYR A 21 4.23 -10.35 -11.62
CA TYR A 21 4.23 -9.51 -12.82
C TYR A 21 5.23 -10.02 -13.85
N THR A 22 4.95 -9.73 -15.12
CA THR A 22 5.88 -9.98 -16.21
C THR A 22 6.70 -8.73 -16.51
N VAL A 23 8.02 -8.89 -16.67
CA VAL A 23 8.94 -7.79 -17.00
C VAL A 23 10.12 -8.31 -17.81
N THR A 24 10.69 -7.48 -18.68
CA THR A 24 12.05 -7.71 -19.22
C THR A 24 13.06 -7.06 -18.26
N PRO A 25 13.82 -7.84 -17.47
CA PRO A 25 14.67 -7.26 -16.43
C PRO A 25 15.82 -6.45 -17.03
N ARG A 26 15.96 -5.20 -16.57
CA ARG A 26 17.05 -4.28 -17.00
C ARG A 26 18.18 -4.17 -15.98
N HIS A 27 17.96 -4.71 -14.78
CA HIS A 27 18.85 -4.59 -13.65
C HIS A 27 19.10 -5.97 -13.05
N ARG A 28 20.37 -6.29 -12.78
CA ARG A 28 20.77 -7.56 -12.18
C ARG A 28 20.23 -7.71 -10.76
N PHE A 29 20.15 -6.62 -10.01
CA PHE A 29 19.71 -6.67 -8.63
C PHE A 29 18.29 -6.15 -8.47
N ARG A 30 17.56 -6.83 -7.58
CA ARG A 30 16.25 -6.39 -7.12
C ARG A 30 16.30 -6.21 -5.61
N LYS A 31 15.92 -5.03 -5.13
CA LYS A 31 16.02 -4.66 -3.72
C LYS A 31 14.65 -4.37 -3.12
N PHE A 32 14.48 -4.73 -1.86
CA PHE A 32 13.29 -4.42 -1.05
C PHE A 32 13.76 -3.77 0.25
N ALA A 33 13.49 -2.49 0.41
CA ALA A 33 13.98 -1.70 1.53
C ALA A 33 12.82 -1.22 2.40
N VAL A 34 12.94 -1.40 3.71
CA VAL A 34 12.06 -0.76 4.69
C VAL A 34 12.90 0.09 5.61
N VAL A 35 12.59 1.38 5.65
CA VAL A 35 13.37 2.37 6.40
C VAL A 35 12.47 3.24 7.25
N SER A 36 13.00 3.71 8.38
CA SER A 36 12.29 4.58 9.31
C SER A 36 12.74 6.03 9.29
N ASP A 37 13.89 6.30 8.67
CA ASP A 37 14.38 7.64 8.41
C ASP A 37 13.81 8.19 7.10
N ARG A 38 13.33 9.43 7.14
CA ARG A 38 12.67 10.06 5.99
C ARG A 38 13.66 10.46 4.91
N GLN A 39 14.83 10.96 5.29
CA GLN A 39 15.87 11.35 4.34
C GLN A 39 16.40 10.14 3.56
N ARG A 40 16.64 9.02 4.26
CA ARG A 40 17.02 7.74 3.67
C ARG A 40 15.94 7.19 2.74
N TYR A 41 14.67 7.30 3.11
CA TYR A 41 13.56 6.93 2.23
C TYR A 41 13.60 7.72 0.92
N ASP A 42 13.67 9.05 1.01
CA ASP A 42 13.66 9.92 -0.18
C ASP A 42 14.91 9.68 -1.05
N GLN A 43 16.07 9.36 -0.45
CA GLN A 43 17.28 8.93 -1.18
C GLN A 43 17.04 7.62 -1.97
N LEU A 44 16.52 6.58 -1.32
CA LEU A 44 16.29 5.28 -1.95
C LEU A 44 15.19 5.35 -3.03
N VAL A 45 14.20 6.21 -2.86
CA VAL A 45 13.18 6.46 -3.90
C VAL A 45 13.79 7.15 -5.13
N ALA A 46 14.79 8.00 -4.94
CA ALA A 46 15.51 8.63 -6.04
C ALA A 46 16.45 7.66 -6.78
N GLU A 47 16.91 6.60 -6.11
CA GLU A 47 17.66 5.49 -6.73
C GLU A 47 16.72 4.69 -7.65
N ARG A 48 16.76 5.02 -8.95
CA ARG A 48 15.82 4.49 -9.96
C ARG A 48 15.90 2.96 -10.08
N GLY A 49 14.74 2.34 -10.29
CA GLY A 49 14.57 1.08 -11.03
C GLY A 49 14.73 -0.22 -10.25
N GLU A 50 15.62 -0.31 -9.26
CA GLU A 50 15.97 -1.58 -8.60
C GLU A 50 15.24 -1.82 -7.28
N THR A 51 14.89 -0.76 -6.58
CA THR A 51 14.47 -0.83 -5.17
C THR A 51 12.98 -0.53 -5.01
N SER A 52 12.25 -1.41 -4.33
CA SER A 52 10.95 -1.04 -3.75
C SER A 52 11.19 -0.63 -2.33
N VAL A 53 10.72 0.56 -2.00
CA VAL A 53 11.04 1.23 -0.75
C VAL A 53 9.75 1.51 0.00
N TRP A 54 9.70 1.10 1.26
CA TRP A 54 8.63 1.45 2.17
C TRP A 54 9.18 2.31 3.30
N TYR A 55 8.52 3.45 3.52
CA TYR A 55 8.73 4.25 4.71
C TYR A 55 7.86 3.70 5.84
N ARG A 56 8.45 3.45 7.00
CA ARG A 56 7.72 3.08 8.20
C ARG A 56 7.97 4.10 9.30
N ARG A 57 6.91 4.73 9.81
CA ARG A 57 7.05 5.59 10.99
C ARG A 57 7.62 4.77 12.16
N PRO A 58 8.64 5.29 12.87
CA PRO A 58 9.14 4.66 14.08
C PRO A 58 8.00 4.40 15.08
N VAL A 59 7.94 3.19 15.61
CA VAL A 59 7.02 2.83 16.71
C VAL A 59 7.87 2.52 17.94
N PRO A 60 7.58 3.11 19.12
CA PRO A 60 8.32 2.81 20.34
C PRO A 60 8.34 1.30 20.63
N GLY A 61 9.53 0.77 20.94
CA GLY A 61 9.72 -0.65 21.26
C GLY A 61 9.73 -1.60 20.06
N LEU A 62 9.64 -1.10 18.82
CA LEU A 62 9.65 -1.93 17.61
C LEU A 62 10.60 -1.34 16.56
N ALA A 63 11.83 -1.85 16.54
CA ALA A 63 12.87 -1.42 15.61
C ALA A 63 12.50 -1.77 14.17
N VAL A 64 12.72 -0.85 13.23
CA VAL A 64 12.44 -1.10 11.80
C VAL A 64 13.32 -2.22 11.21
N SER A 65 14.45 -2.49 11.84
CA SER A 65 15.39 -3.57 11.54
C SER A 65 14.98 -4.91 12.15
N ASP A 66 13.83 -5.00 12.82
CA ASP A 66 13.29 -6.27 13.30
C ASP A 66 12.68 -7.05 12.11
N PRO A 67 13.03 -8.33 11.88
CA PRO A 67 12.40 -9.14 10.83
C PRO A 67 10.89 -9.35 11.03
N GLU A 68 10.34 -9.13 12.23
CA GLU A 68 8.89 -9.11 12.44
C GLU A 68 8.23 -7.93 11.74
N VAL A 69 8.90 -6.77 11.64
CA VAL A 69 8.35 -5.57 11.00
C VAL A 69 8.15 -5.76 9.50
N PHE A 70 9.10 -6.41 8.85
CA PHE A 70 9.06 -6.73 7.43
C PHE A 70 9.98 -7.91 7.14
N ALA A 71 9.49 -8.87 6.38
CA ALA A 71 10.32 -9.94 5.85
C ALA A 71 9.91 -10.32 4.43
N LEU A 72 10.87 -10.31 3.51
CA LEU A 72 10.74 -11.01 2.24
C LEU A 72 10.79 -12.52 2.53
N GLU A 73 9.74 -13.24 2.12
CA GLU A 73 9.57 -14.67 2.40
C GLU A 73 9.93 -15.53 1.20
N GLN A 74 9.61 -15.05 -0.01
CA GLN A 74 9.82 -15.79 -1.25
C GLN A 74 10.12 -14.83 -2.40
N PHE A 75 10.99 -15.24 -3.31
CA PHE A 75 11.19 -14.61 -4.60
C PHE A 75 11.39 -15.69 -5.67
N THR A 76 10.75 -15.54 -6.82
CA THR A 76 10.88 -16.46 -7.94
C THR A 76 11.03 -15.72 -9.27
N VAL A 77 11.72 -16.36 -10.20
CA VAL A 77 11.81 -15.97 -11.62
C VAL A 77 11.31 -17.16 -12.44
N ASN A 78 10.25 -16.95 -13.22
CA ASN A 78 9.56 -18.00 -13.97
C ASN A 78 9.17 -19.21 -13.09
N GLY A 79 8.75 -18.94 -11.85
CA GLY A 79 8.41 -19.98 -10.87
C GLY A 79 9.61 -20.61 -10.14
N THR A 80 10.84 -20.41 -10.62
CA THR A 80 12.06 -20.93 -9.98
C THR A 80 12.45 -20.05 -8.79
N PRO A 81 12.61 -20.60 -7.56
CA PRO A 81 13.07 -19.84 -6.41
C PRO A 81 14.47 -19.23 -6.62
N VAL A 82 14.62 -17.96 -6.27
CA VAL A 82 15.91 -17.25 -6.28
C VAL A 82 16.27 -16.86 -4.85
N PRO A 83 17.48 -17.17 -4.36
CA PRO A 83 17.90 -16.78 -3.02
C PRO A 83 18.06 -15.27 -2.90
N PHE A 84 17.95 -14.78 -1.68
CA PHE A 84 18.17 -13.38 -1.35
C PHE A 84 18.90 -13.23 -0.03
N THR A 85 19.52 -12.08 0.15
CA THR A 85 20.26 -11.73 1.36
C THR A 85 19.55 -10.60 2.08
N ARG A 86 19.63 -10.60 3.41
CA ARG A 86 19.10 -9.53 4.25
C ARG A 86 20.25 -8.73 4.84
N GLN A 87 20.20 -7.43 4.65
CA GLN A 87 21.14 -6.46 5.19
C GLN A 87 20.40 -5.57 6.21
N VAL A 88 21.01 -5.35 7.37
CA VAL A 88 20.48 -4.49 8.42
C VAL A 88 21.30 -3.21 8.46
N GLU A 89 20.61 -2.07 8.48
CA GLU A 89 21.18 -0.73 8.65
C GLU A 89 20.55 -0.09 9.90
N ASP A 90 21.19 0.93 10.49
CA ASP A 90 20.70 1.59 11.71
C ASP A 90 19.25 2.10 11.58
N ALA A 91 18.89 2.57 10.39
CA ALA A 91 17.58 3.14 10.09
C ALA A 91 16.71 2.24 9.19
N GLY A 92 17.04 0.95 9.03
CA GLY A 92 16.29 0.08 8.12
C GLY A 92 16.78 -1.34 7.95
N GLN A 93 16.17 -2.01 6.98
CA GLN A 93 16.59 -3.31 6.47
C GLN A 93 16.35 -3.38 4.97
N ILE A 94 17.26 -4.05 4.27
CA ILE A 94 17.23 -4.20 2.81
C ILE A 94 17.39 -5.67 2.46
N TYR A 95 16.48 -6.21 1.67
CA TYR A 95 16.63 -7.51 1.04
C TYR A 95 17.15 -7.33 -0.39
N VAL A 96 18.20 -8.06 -0.74
CA VAL A 96 18.83 -8.01 -2.07
C VAL A 96 18.72 -9.37 -2.72
N VAL A 97 18.10 -9.38 -3.90
CA VAL A 97 18.00 -10.53 -4.81
C VAL A 97 18.97 -10.29 -5.96
N ASP A 98 19.80 -11.28 -6.27
CA ASP A 98 20.62 -11.29 -7.49
C ASP A 98 19.91 -12.15 -8.54
N LEU A 99 19.45 -11.53 -9.63
CA LEU A 99 18.80 -12.23 -10.74
C LEU A 99 19.79 -12.98 -11.62
N GLY A 100 21.10 -12.72 -11.47
CA GLY A 100 22.15 -13.20 -12.35
C GLY A 100 22.27 -12.39 -13.63
N THR A 101 23.42 -12.51 -14.29
CA THR A 101 23.69 -11.80 -15.55
C THR A 101 22.88 -12.37 -16.71
N GLU A 102 22.65 -13.69 -16.71
CA GLU A 102 21.95 -14.41 -17.79
C GLU A 102 20.53 -13.87 -18.03
N VAL A 103 19.77 -13.66 -16.94
CA VAL A 103 18.41 -13.12 -16.98
C VAL A 103 18.36 -11.72 -17.63
N ILE A 104 19.46 -10.97 -17.57
CA ILE A 104 19.57 -9.63 -18.16
C ILE A 104 20.03 -9.73 -19.62
N THR A 105 21.02 -10.56 -19.91
CA THR A 105 21.59 -10.71 -21.25
C THR A 105 20.63 -11.38 -22.23
N ASP A 106 19.72 -12.22 -21.72
CA ASP A 106 18.70 -12.89 -22.53
C ASP A 106 17.67 -11.93 -23.13
N ASP A 107 17.48 -10.73 -22.54
CA ASP A 107 16.54 -9.67 -22.96
C ASP A 107 15.10 -10.19 -23.21
N LYS A 108 14.70 -11.21 -22.47
CA LYS A 108 13.38 -11.84 -22.56
C LYS A 108 12.48 -11.43 -21.40
N PRO A 109 11.16 -11.32 -21.63
CA PRO A 109 10.21 -11.22 -20.53
C PRO A 109 10.29 -12.43 -19.61
N VAL A 110 10.29 -12.17 -18.30
CA VAL A 110 10.20 -13.18 -17.24
C VAL A 110 9.07 -12.83 -16.28
N VAL A 111 8.49 -13.85 -15.64
CA VAL A 111 7.53 -13.68 -14.55
C VAL A 111 8.32 -13.56 -13.25
N ILE A 112 8.25 -12.40 -12.60
CA ILE A 112 8.75 -12.20 -11.24
C ILE A 112 7.58 -12.34 -10.29
N ALA A 113 7.70 -13.23 -9.30
CA ALA A 113 6.78 -13.27 -8.17
C ALA A 113 7.54 -13.17 -6.86
N PHE A 114 6.94 -12.49 -5.88
CA PHE A 114 7.50 -12.41 -4.54
C PHE A 114 6.41 -12.36 -3.49
N ARG A 115 6.78 -12.78 -2.28
CA ARG A 115 5.92 -12.71 -1.10
C ARG A 115 6.67 -12.02 0.02
N PHE A 116 5.99 -11.14 0.71
CA PHE A 116 6.50 -10.56 1.95
C PHE A 116 5.41 -10.48 3.00
N ARG A 117 5.84 -10.43 4.25
CA ARG A 117 5.00 -10.10 5.40
C ARG A 117 5.42 -8.76 6.00
N SER A 118 4.48 -8.04 6.60
CA SER A 118 4.77 -6.79 7.31
C SER A 118 3.74 -6.50 8.40
N LEU A 119 4.17 -5.83 9.48
CA LEU A 119 3.25 -5.39 10.53
C LEU A 119 2.60 -4.05 10.18
N VAL A 120 1.26 -4.03 10.13
CA VAL A 120 0.46 -2.81 10.00
C VAL A 120 -0.24 -2.50 11.33
N PRO A 121 -0.19 -1.25 11.84
CA PRO A 121 -0.86 -0.90 13.10
C PRO A 121 -2.37 -1.14 12.99
N ARG A 122 -2.96 -1.88 13.94
CA ARG A 122 -4.40 -2.19 13.93
C ARG A 122 -5.27 -0.93 14.01
N ASN A 123 -4.84 0.05 14.81
CA ASN A 123 -5.44 1.37 14.94
C ASN A 123 -5.01 2.37 13.85
N GLY A 124 -4.26 1.91 12.84
CA GLY A 124 -3.89 2.74 11.69
C GLY A 124 -5.04 2.94 10.71
N HIS A 125 -6.03 2.04 10.71
CA HIS A 125 -7.23 2.04 9.84
C HIS A 125 -6.94 2.06 8.34
N VAL A 126 -5.69 1.93 7.91
CA VAL A 126 -5.31 2.11 6.53
C VAL A 126 -4.07 1.33 6.13
N PHE A 127 -4.11 0.80 4.91
CA PHE A 127 -2.96 0.25 4.21
C PHE A 127 -2.89 0.89 2.81
N HIS A 128 -1.70 1.39 2.46
CA HIS A 128 -1.44 2.01 1.16
C HIS A 128 -0.65 1.05 0.28
N LEU A 129 -1.24 0.66 -0.84
CA LEU A 129 -0.54 -0.02 -1.91
C LEU A 129 -0.12 1.00 -2.96
N ASN A 130 1.15 1.39 -2.93
CA ASN A 130 1.70 2.32 -3.92
C ASN A 130 2.21 1.57 -5.15
N ILE A 131 1.92 2.13 -6.32
CA ILE A 131 2.54 1.71 -7.57
C ILE A 131 3.88 2.44 -7.69
N ASP A 132 4.97 1.68 -7.64
CA ASP A 132 6.34 2.21 -7.72
C ASP A 132 6.87 2.24 -9.17
N ARG A 133 6.22 1.50 -10.08
CA ARG A 133 6.60 1.37 -11.48
C ARG A 133 5.39 1.39 -12.41
N PRO A 134 5.55 1.84 -13.67
CA PRO A 134 4.51 1.70 -14.68
C PRO A 134 3.95 0.27 -14.69
N THR A 135 2.67 0.13 -14.35
CA THR A 135 1.99 -1.15 -14.15
C THR A 135 0.75 -1.18 -15.03
N LYS A 136 0.62 -2.21 -15.86
CA LYS A 136 -0.55 -2.40 -16.72
C LYS A 136 -1.37 -3.57 -16.22
N GLY A 137 -2.70 -3.44 -16.20
CA GLY A 137 -3.56 -4.59 -15.89
C GLY A 137 -3.46 -5.01 -14.43
N LEU A 138 -3.54 -4.06 -13.50
CA LEU A 138 -3.46 -4.34 -12.08
C LEU A 138 -4.71 -5.13 -11.63
N ASP A 139 -4.48 -6.28 -11.00
CA ASP A 139 -5.49 -7.08 -10.32
C ASP A 139 -5.04 -7.28 -8.86
N VAL A 140 -5.92 -6.95 -7.91
CA VAL A 140 -5.64 -7.02 -6.48
C VAL A 140 -6.82 -7.68 -5.78
N GLU A 141 -6.49 -8.63 -4.92
CA GLU A 141 -7.41 -9.23 -3.95
C GLU A 141 -6.85 -9.01 -2.54
N LEU A 142 -7.69 -8.49 -1.64
CA LEU A 142 -7.40 -8.42 -0.22
C LEU A 142 -8.46 -9.21 0.55
N SER A 143 -8.00 -10.22 1.29
CA SER A 143 -8.81 -10.94 2.27
C SER A 143 -8.47 -10.46 3.68
N TYR A 144 -9.46 -10.42 4.58
CA TYR A 144 -9.27 -9.97 5.96
C TYR A 144 -9.99 -10.87 6.97
N ASP A 145 -9.53 -10.82 8.23
CA ASP A 145 -10.12 -11.58 9.34
C ASP A 145 -11.37 -10.85 9.87
N THR A 146 -12.53 -11.49 9.74
CA THR A 146 -13.82 -10.95 10.18
C THR A 146 -13.94 -10.86 11.69
N ASP A 147 -13.17 -11.64 12.45
CA ASP A 147 -13.24 -11.58 13.91
C ASP A 147 -12.59 -10.29 14.46
N ALA A 148 -11.69 -9.69 13.66
CA ALA A 148 -10.98 -8.47 14.05
C ALA A 148 -11.46 -7.22 13.31
N ILE A 149 -11.78 -7.35 12.02
CA ILE A 149 -12.14 -6.25 11.12
C ILE A 149 -13.61 -6.40 10.73
N GLU A 150 -14.40 -5.36 11.00
CA GLU A 150 -15.81 -5.32 10.59
C GLU A 150 -15.91 -5.22 9.06
N ARG A 151 -15.22 -4.23 8.52
CA ARG A 151 -15.37 -3.84 7.12
C ARG A 151 -14.09 -3.24 6.60
N VAL A 152 -13.79 -3.58 5.35
CA VAL A 152 -12.78 -2.90 4.54
C VAL A 152 -13.47 -2.14 3.41
N ARG A 153 -12.96 -0.96 3.10
CA ARG A 153 -13.30 -0.15 1.93
C ARG A 153 -12.05 0.10 1.11
N LEU A 154 -12.21 0.21 -0.20
CA LEU A 154 -11.12 0.53 -1.11
C LEU A 154 -11.37 1.86 -1.79
N MET A 155 -10.31 2.67 -1.86
CA MET A 155 -10.25 3.88 -2.66
C MET A 155 -9.05 3.77 -3.60
N ASP A 156 -9.26 4.01 -4.88
CA ASP A 156 -8.17 4.13 -5.83
C ASP A 156 -7.79 5.60 -6.05
N PHE A 157 -6.52 5.83 -6.37
CA PHE A 157 -6.04 7.12 -6.84
C PHE A 157 -5.28 6.88 -8.13
N ALA A 158 -6.03 6.53 -9.18
CA ALA A 158 -5.50 6.34 -10.52
C ALA A 158 -5.07 7.68 -11.12
N SER A 159 -3.92 7.70 -11.80
CA SER A 159 -3.35 8.95 -12.35
C SER A 159 -4.19 9.58 -13.46
N ARG A 160 -5.02 8.81 -14.19
CA ARG A 160 -5.94 9.25 -15.27
C ARG A 160 -6.99 8.16 -15.56
N GLY A 161 -8.25 8.54 -15.84
CA GLY A 161 -9.31 7.64 -16.32
C GLY A 161 -10.52 7.51 -15.37
N ASP A 162 -11.44 6.60 -15.68
CA ASP A 162 -12.67 6.32 -14.92
C ASP A 162 -12.44 5.56 -13.59
N GLY A 163 -11.17 5.31 -13.23
CA GLY A 163 -10.80 4.46 -12.09
C GLY A 163 -10.90 2.98 -12.41
N GLY A 164 -10.46 2.14 -11.46
CA GLY A 164 -10.64 0.69 -11.54
C GLY A 164 -12.04 0.24 -11.11
N ARG A 165 -12.30 -1.05 -11.35
CA ARG A 165 -13.53 -1.71 -10.90
C ARG A 165 -13.29 -2.31 -9.53
N VAL A 166 -14.07 -1.87 -8.55
CA VAL A 166 -14.04 -2.38 -7.17
C VAL A 166 -15.16 -3.39 -6.97
N CYS A 167 -14.87 -4.54 -6.38
CA CYS A 167 -15.85 -5.51 -5.92
C CYS A 167 -15.63 -5.76 -4.42
N GLU A 168 -16.58 -5.31 -3.60
CA GLU A 168 -16.59 -5.61 -2.16
C GLU A 168 -17.50 -6.81 -1.94
N GLU A 169 -16.97 -7.86 -1.30
CA GLU A 169 -17.71 -9.06 -0.90
C GLU A 169 -17.64 -9.23 0.62
N PRO A 170 -18.43 -8.45 1.39
CA PRO A 170 -18.33 -8.43 2.86
C PRO A 170 -18.54 -9.80 3.50
N GLN A 171 -19.43 -10.63 2.95
CA GLN A 171 -19.72 -11.97 3.47
C GLN A 171 -18.55 -12.95 3.27
N ALA A 172 -17.71 -12.71 2.25
CA ALA A 172 -16.50 -13.49 1.99
C ALA A 172 -15.26 -12.87 2.63
N ALA A 173 -15.39 -11.69 3.26
CA ALA A 173 -14.29 -10.90 3.80
C ALA A 173 -13.22 -10.56 2.75
N VAL A 174 -13.66 -10.25 1.53
CA VAL A 174 -12.79 -10.00 0.39
C VAL A 174 -13.11 -8.66 -0.27
N VAL A 175 -12.07 -7.92 -0.66
CA VAL A 175 -12.15 -6.75 -1.53
C VAL A 175 -11.26 -6.99 -2.75
N ARG A 176 -11.84 -6.85 -3.95
CA ARG A 176 -11.13 -6.97 -5.23
C ARG A 176 -11.09 -5.65 -5.96
N TYR A 177 -9.98 -5.42 -6.65
CA TYR A 177 -9.78 -4.27 -7.51
C TYR A 177 -9.16 -4.72 -8.82
N ARG A 178 -9.74 -4.27 -9.94
CA ARG A 178 -9.18 -4.52 -11.26
C ARG A 178 -9.13 -3.26 -12.10
N TYR A 179 -7.99 -3.02 -12.71
CA TYR A 179 -7.78 -1.92 -13.64
C TYR A 179 -6.94 -2.38 -14.84
N ASP A 180 -7.57 -2.43 -16.02
CA ASP A 180 -6.94 -2.95 -17.24
C ASP A 180 -5.94 -1.96 -17.88
N GLY A 181 -5.97 -0.70 -17.45
CA GLY A 181 -5.14 0.39 -18.00
C GLY A 181 -3.74 0.47 -17.41
N TRP A 182 -3.07 1.58 -17.67
CA TRP A 182 -1.76 1.91 -17.13
C TRP A 182 -1.85 2.75 -15.85
N LEU A 183 -1.16 2.31 -14.81
CA LEU A 183 -0.89 3.05 -13.58
C LEU A 183 0.57 3.47 -13.60
N PHE A 184 0.84 4.71 -13.19
CA PHE A 184 2.17 5.28 -13.14
C PHE A 184 2.59 5.52 -11.69
N PRO A 185 3.89 5.70 -11.42
CA PRO A 185 4.34 6.06 -10.08
C PRO A 185 3.53 7.22 -9.47
N ARG A 186 3.23 7.09 -8.17
CA ARG A 186 2.28 7.92 -7.39
C ARG A 186 0.80 7.58 -7.56
N ALA A 187 0.44 6.62 -8.42
CA ALA A 187 -0.85 5.95 -8.32
C ALA A 187 -0.83 4.88 -7.24
N GLY A 188 -2.00 4.41 -6.85
CA GLY A 188 -2.11 3.34 -5.87
C GLY A 188 -3.53 3.11 -5.39
N LEU A 189 -3.63 2.26 -4.36
CA LEU A 189 -4.85 1.88 -3.68
C LEU A 189 -4.71 2.19 -2.19
N VAL A 190 -5.81 2.61 -1.59
CA VAL A 190 -5.95 2.78 -0.15
C VAL A 190 -7.02 1.79 0.32
N PHE A 191 -6.61 0.86 1.17
CA PHE A 191 -7.52 -0.02 1.89
C PHE A 191 -7.75 0.57 3.26
N ALA A 192 -8.99 0.94 3.58
CA ALA A 192 -9.36 1.49 4.86
C ALA A 192 -10.27 0.51 5.62
N TRP A 193 -10.09 0.36 6.93
CA TRP A 193 -10.89 -0.58 7.72
C TRP A 193 -11.42 0.01 9.02
N THR A 194 -12.55 -0.56 9.48
CA THR A 194 -13.14 -0.31 10.79
C THR A 194 -13.06 -1.56 11.64
N LEU A 195 -12.79 -1.40 12.94
CA LEU A 195 -12.74 -2.52 13.88
C LEU A 195 -14.10 -2.71 14.57
N HIS A 196 -14.42 -3.95 14.98
CA HIS A 196 -15.67 -4.26 15.70
C HIS A 196 -15.83 -3.43 16.99
N ASN A 197 -14.73 -3.22 17.73
CA ASN A 197 -14.73 -2.52 19.01
C ASN A 197 -14.89 -0.99 18.90
N GLU A 198 -14.91 -0.42 17.69
CA GLU A 198 -15.02 1.02 17.46
C GLU A 198 -16.45 1.48 17.17
N GLN A 199 -17.30 0.57 16.68
CA GLN A 199 -18.71 0.87 16.43
C GLN A 199 -19.50 1.10 17.72
N GLY A 200 -19.19 0.36 18.79
CA GLY A 200 -19.80 0.56 20.10
C GLY A 200 -19.52 1.97 20.65
N ALA A 201 -18.29 2.46 20.52
CA ALA A 201 -17.91 3.78 20.99
C ALA A 201 -18.58 4.93 20.21
N GLN A 202 -18.84 4.73 18.91
CA GLN A 202 -19.53 5.73 18.07
C GLN A 202 -21.06 5.73 18.31
N LEU A 203 -21.65 4.59 18.65
CA LEU A 203 -23.05 4.48 19.08
C LEU A 203 -23.26 5.08 20.48
N ASP A 204 -22.34 4.87 21.42
CA ASP A 204 -22.38 5.49 22.75
C ASP A 204 -22.23 7.02 22.67
N GLN A 205 -21.33 7.53 21.81
CA GLN A 205 -21.21 8.98 21.58
C GLN A 205 -22.43 9.58 20.88
N ALA A 206 -23.12 8.84 20.01
CA ALA A 206 -24.35 9.28 19.38
C ALA A 206 -25.55 9.22 20.36
N ALA A 207 -25.53 8.30 21.32
CA ALA A 207 -26.52 8.22 22.40
C ALA A 207 -26.32 9.35 23.45
N ASP A 208 -25.07 9.72 23.72
CA ASP A 208 -24.75 10.88 24.58
C ASP A 208 -24.95 12.24 23.85
N ALA A 209 -24.94 12.25 22.52
CA ALA A 209 -25.25 13.41 21.70
C ALA A 209 -26.76 13.57 21.46
N GLN A 210 -27.54 13.68 22.54
CA GLN A 210 -28.94 14.09 22.45
C GLN A 210 -29.02 15.57 22.02
N PRO A 211 -29.84 15.94 21.03
CA PRO A 211 -29.85 17.30 20.49
C PRO A 211 -30.41 18.28 21.53
N GLN A 212 -29.56 19.14 22.09
CA GLN A 212 -30.02 20.36 22.74
C GLN A 212 -30.67 21.24 21.68
N ALA A 213 -32.00 21.34 21.75
CA ALA A 213 -32.79 22.27 20.98
C ALA A 213 -32.35 23.71 21.30
N ASN A 214 -31.48 24.28 20.48
CA ASN A 214 -31.27 25.72 20.43
C ASN A 214 -32.23 26.32 19.41
N ALA A 215 -33.26 26.97 19.94
CA ALA A 215 -34.12 27.87 19.19
C ALA A 215 -33.38 29.18 18.87
N SER A 216 -33.67 29.72 17.68
CA SER A 216 -33.33 31.06 17.17
C SER A 216 -31.86 31.27 16.76
N GLU A 217 -31.51 31.88 15.64
CA GLU A 217 -32.22 32.90 14.87
C GLU A 217 -31.72 32.95 13.41
N LYS A 218 -32.65 33.33 12.53
CA LYS A 218 -32.54 33.38 11.07
C LYS A 218 -31.80 34.66 10.65
N THR A 219 -30.67 34.56 9.97
CA THR A 219 -30.20 35.65 9.09
C THR A 219 -29.65 35.09 7.77
N SER A 220 -30.13 35.71 6.70
CA SER A 220 -29.86 35.43 5.29
C SER A 220 -28.64 36.21 4.82
N ALA A 221 -27.84 35.62 3.91
CA ALA A 221 -27.33 36.22 2.67
C ALA A 221 -25.93 35.67 2.30
N GLY A 222 -25.72 35.39 1.00
CA GLY A 222 -24.39 35.47 0.38
C GLY A 222 -24.00 34.29 -0.49
N GLN A 223 -24.42 34.33 -1.75
CA GLN A 223 -23.88 33.56 -2.87
C GLN A 223 -22.36 33.82 -3.04
N HIS A 224 -21.60 32.82 -3.50
CA HIS A 224 -20.80 32.92 -4.75
C HIS A 224 -20.16 31.58 -5.13
N ALA A 225 -20.37 31.19 -6.39
CA ALA A 225 -19.71 30.12 -7.11
C ALA A 225 -18.32 30.53 -7.61
N GLY A 226 -17.43 29.56 -7.87
CA GLY A 226 -16.16 29.82 -8.55
C GLY A 226 -15.38 28.56 -8.91
N ILE A 227 -15.52 28.14 -10.17
CA ILE A 227 -14.86 27.01 -10.84
C ILE A 227 -13.39 27.36 -11.14
N GLY A 228 -12.50 26.35 -11.15
CA GLY A 228 -11.14 26.49 -11.69
C GLY A 228 -10.49 25.16 -12.07
N LYS A 229 -10.77 24.67 -13.29
CA LYS A 229 -9.99 23.62 -13.97
C LYS A 229 -8.62 24.15 -14.37
N SER A 230 -7.59 23.31 -14.32
CA SER A 230 -6.39 23.50 -15.16
C SER A 230 -5.81 22.16 -15.61
N SER A 231 -5.84 21.98 -16.93
CA SER A 231 -5.23 20.90 -17.70
C SER A 231 -3.78 21.24 -18.06
N VAL A 232 -2.88 20.25 -18.09
CA VAL A 232 -1.76 20.25 -19.06
C VAL A 232 -1.47 18.80 -19.52
N ASN A 233 -1.21 18.72 -20.81
CA ASN A 233 -1.07 17.58 -21.70
C ASN A 233 0.41 17.38 -22.07
N ALA A 234 0.84 16.13 -22.27
CA ALA A 234 2.04 15.65 -23.02
C ALA A 234 2.29 14.19 -22.55
N GLY A 235 2.49 13.17 -23.37
CA GLY A 235 2.88 13.05 -24.78
C GLY A 235 3.97 11.96 -24.87
N ASN A 236 3.85 11.03 -25.82
CA ASN A 236 4.65 9.81 -26.09
C ASN A 236 4.42 8.64 -25.11
N ASP A 237 3.75 7.53 -25.46
CA ASP A 237 3.74 6.66 -26.66
C ASP A 237 5.01 5.81 -26.81
N ASP A 238 4.89 4.57 -26.33
CA ASP A 238 5.62 3.38 -26.78
C ASP A 238 4.90 2.14 -26.20
N ALA A 239 3.98 1.57 -26.97
CA ALA A 239 3.19 0.41 -26.58
C ALA A 239 3.49 -0.78 -27.50
N ARG A 240 3.80 -1.94 -26.90
CA ARG A 240 3.59 -3.25 -27.53
C ARG A 240 2.81 -4.18 -26.58
N PRO A 241 1.87 -4.98 -27.10
CA PRO A 241 0.91 -5.72 -26.30
C PRO A 241 1.44 -7.12 -25.94
N ALA A 242 0.93 -7.70 -24.85
CA ALA A 242 0.96 -9.13 -24.62
C ALA A 242 -0.32 -9.57 -23.90
N GLN A 243 -0.91 -10.65 -24.41
CA GLN A 243 -2.14 -11.32 -23.98
C GLN A 243 -1.85 -12.46 -23.01
N ALA A 244 -2.94 -12.89 -22.37
CA ALA A 244 -3.06 -13.72 -21.19
C ALA A 244 -2.78 -15.23 -21.35
N ALA A 245 -2.51 -15.85 -20.21
CA ALA A 245 -3.01 -17.16 -19.82
C ALA A 245 -3.75 -17.00 -18.48
#